data_AF-A0A0G4GTW8-F1
#
_entry.id   AF-A0A0G4GTW8-F1
#
_cell.length_a   1.000
_cell.length_b   1.000
_cell.length_c   1.000
_cell.angle_alpha   90.00
_cell.angle_beta   90.00
_cell.angle_gamma   90.00
#
_symmetry.space_group_name_H-M   'P 1'
#
loop_
_entity.id
_entity.type
_entity.pdbx_description
1 polymer ?
#
loop_
_entity_poly.entity_id
_entity_poly.type
_entity_poly.pdbx_seq_one_letter_code
_entity_poly.pdbx_strand_id
1 'polypeptide(L)'
;MCALAPSSLRVMTLEEAGDQIAQAEEAARAAIEVVARLEQTSEKNAEENRQLKAQVATQATQIQGLQAQSDTQAAEIQALKESSAADRAAINAATEQLRANTESTMATMRQEAALLQTIEDKIAAIKEAIWQQTSAQLQEQRAFIVSNHTELVGKALRLEQAIDDNRAAAKKDTQEEAQSEIQSLKDTTNASIEQLRTHVDTNLQQHATQLQEQQTLIESSQTTAQKNTDELSTASRRELRAQAAQIQALHAKVNTQAAEIRALKAATDTSIEQLRAHVDTDLQQHTTQLQEQQALIKSNQAAAQKKIDESSEAIRKEMRPLLSWSHDDDPALFEWLGGGLSVIYKSSRDGSTYGDLLRCVGDKSGLVFIIRKGTYLFGAFIIAGLQLPDDPTKSRRYVCDVWYFSLAGHFDKPTKIDIDRERQYVDVAGREGSVGGVGGANVFIGGHLRLGFGGHGSDQPAADIRSCHQWTHRSSVPEGYTGERDGSGDALLGGSLVFMADEIEVLHVVGQ
;
A
#
# COMPACT_ATOMS: atom_id res chain seq x y z
N MET A 1 -13.45 63.51 66.84
CA MET A 1 -14.14 64.42 65.92
C MET A 1 -14.43 63.66 64.63
N CYS A 2 -15.65 63.18 64.43
CA CYS A 2 -16.24 62.91 63.12
C CYS A 2 -17.75 62.99 63.30
N ALA A 3 -18.35 63.95 62.61
CA ALA A 3 -19.73 64.38 62.78
C ALA A 3 -20.70 63.34 62.21
N LEU A 4 -21.51 62.75 63.08
CA LEU A 4 -22.73 62.05 62.69
C LEU A 4 -23.79 63.12 62.43
N ALA A 5 -24.10 63.34 61.15
CA ALA A 5 -25.21 64.18 60.73
C ALA A 5 -26.55 63.54 61.15
N PRO A 6 -27.54 64.33 61.60
CA PRO A 6 -28.84 63.80 61.99
C PRO A 6 -29.64 63.39 60.75
N SER A 7 -29.96 62.11 60.66
CA SER A 7 -30.88 61.54 59.69
C SER A 7 -32.25 62.20 59.85
N SER A 8 -32.58 63.09 58.92
CA SER A 8 -33.89 63.72 58.78
C SER A 8 -34.97 62.66 58.62
N LEU A 9 -35.69 62.37 59.69
CA LEU A 9 -36.89 61.53 59.69
C LEU A 9 -37.97 62.28 58.90
N ARG A 10 -38.01 62.07 57.58
CA ARG A 10 -39.13 62.51 56.73
C ARG A 10 -40.35 61.71 57.17
N VAL A 11 -41.30 62.40 57.80
CA VAL A 11 -42.64 61.85 58.05
C VAL A 11 -43.29 61.70 56.68
N MET A 12 -43.26 60.47 56.17
CA MET A 12 -43.90 60.08 54.93
C MET A 12 -45.40 60.38 55.05
N THR A 13 -45.97 61.12 54.11
CA THR A 13 -47.41 61.39 54.14
C THR A 13 -48.16 60.09 53.86
N LEU A 14 -49.39 59.97 54.39
CA LEU A 14 -50.26 58.80 54.16
C LEU A 14 -50.47 58.53 52.65
N GLU A 15 -50.36 59.57 51.82
CA GLU A 15 -50.42 59.51 50.36
C GLU A 15 -49.15 58.86 49.76
N GLU A 16 -47.96 59.28 50.19
CA GLU A 16 -46.67 58.68 49.75
C GLU A 16 -46.56 57.20 50.17
N ALA A 17 -47.08 56.84 51.35
CA ALA A 17 -47.14 55.45 51.79
C ALA A 17 -48.11 54.62 50.94
N GLY A 18 -49.23 55.21 50.50
CA GLY A 18 -50.19 54.56 49.59
C GLY A 18 -49.59 54.29 48.21
N ASP A 19 -48.88 55.26 47.65
CA ASP A 19 -48.19 55.12 46.36
C ASP A 19 -47.06 54.08 46.41
N GLN A 20 -46.27 54.05 47.48
CA GLN A 20 -45.24 53.03 47.66
C GLN A 20 -45.83 51.63 47.82
N ILE A 21 -46.98 51.48 48.48
CA ILE A 21 -47.68 50.19 48.59
C ILE A 21 -48.23 49.76 47.22
N ALA A 22 -48.85 50.67 46.46
CA ALA A 22 -49.33 50.36 45.11
C ALA A 22 -48.19 49.95 44.17
N GLN A 23 -47.05 50.66 44.25
CA GLN A 23 -45.85 50.36 43.47
C GLN A 23 -45.20 49.04 43.89
N ALA A 24 -45.23 48.71 45.18
CA ALA A 24 -44.78 47.41 45.69
C ALA A 24 -45.71 46.26 45.27
N GLU A 25 -47.03 46.47 45.22
CA GLU A 25 -47.99 45.48 44.71
C GLU A 25 -47.82 45.24 43.20
N GLU A 26 -47.59 46.31 42.42
CA GLU A 26 -47.32 46.19 40.99
C GLU A 26 -45.98 45.48 40.73
N ALA A 27 -44.94 45.82 41.49
CA ALA A 27 -43.65 45.13 41.44
C ALA A 27 -43.78 43.65 41.85
N ALA A 28 -44.59 43.34 42.87
CA ALA A 28 -44.86 41.97 43.28
C ALA A 28 -45.63 41.18 42.20
N ARG A 29 -46.62 41.79 41.53
CA ARG A 29 -47.30 41.17 40.39
C ARG A 29 -46.37 40.91 39.22
N ALA A 30 -45.51 41.89 38.88
CA ALA A 30 -44.50 41.73 37.83
C ALA A 30 -43.50 40.61 38.17
N ALA A 31 -43.06 40.52 39.43
CA ALA A 31 -42.18 39.46 39.90
C ALA A 31 -42.84 38.07 39.80
N ILE A 32 -44.12 37.95 40.19
CA ILE A 32 -44.89 36.71 40.07
C ILE A 32 -45.02 36.29 38.59
N GLU A 33 -45.25 37.22 37.68
CA GLU A 33 -45.34 36.93 36.25
C GLU A 33 -43.98 36.47 35.67
N VAL A 34 -42.87 37.07 36.10
CA VAL A 34 -41.52 36.64 35.72
C VAL A 34 -41.24 35.23 36.22
N VAL A 35 -41.59 34.90 37.47
CA VAL A 35 -41.43 33.55 38.03
C VAL A 35 -42.24 32.53 37.21
N ALA A 36 -43.50 32.82 36.89
CA ALA A 36 -44.33 31.94 36.08
C ALA A 36 -43.74 31.69 34.68
N ARG A 37 -43.16 32.71 34.03
CA ARG A 37 -42.48 32.56 32.73
C ARG A 37 -41.20 31.73 32.84
N LEU A 38 -40.45 31.87 33.94
CA LEU A 38 -39.25 31.07 34.19
C LEU A 38 -39.60 29.60 34.42
N GLU A 39 -40.66 29.31 35.18
CA GLU A 39 -41.16 27.94 35.37
C GLU A 39 -41.60 27.31 34.04
N GLN A 40 -42.38 28.02 33.24
CA GLN A 40 -42.81 27.54 31.91
C GLN A 40 -41.62 27.28 30.97
N THR A 41 -40.59 28.14 31.02
CA THR A 41 -39.38 27.96 30.22
C THR A 41 -38.56 26.77 30.71
N SER A 42 -38.47 26.57 32.03
CA SER A 42 -37.82 25.42 32.65
C SER A 42 -38.49 24.10 32.24
N GLU A 43 -39.82 24.02 32.27
CA GLU A 43 -40.57 22.86 31.83
C GLU A 43 -40.37 22.56 30.34
N LYS A 44 -40.39 23.59 29.49
CA LYS A 44 -40.11 23.45 28.06
C LYS A 44 -38.70 22.91 27.82
N ASN A 45 -37.69 23.46 28.49
CA ASN A 45 -36.31 23.00 28.38
C ASN A 45 -36.14 21.55 28.88
N ALA A 46 -36.88 21.16 29.92
CA ALA A 46 -36.87 19.79 30.43
C ALA A 46 -37.51 18.80 29.43
N GLU A 47 -38.54 19.23 28.69
CA GLU A 47 -39.14 18.44 27.61
C GLU A 47 -38.20 18.32 26.40
N GLU A 48 -37.60 19.42 25.94
CA GLU A 48 -36.59 19.40 24.86
C GLU A 48 -35.41 18.49 25.22
N ASN A 49 -34.94 18.51 26.47
CA ASN A 49 -33.89 17.60 26.95
C ASN A 49 -34.33 16.13 26.96
N ARG A 50 -35.60 15.84 27.29
CA ARG A 50 -36.14 14.46 27.21
C ARG A 50 -36.18 13.98 25.77
N GLN A 51 -36.60 14.82 24.83
CA GLN A 51 -36.63 14.50 23.40
C GLN A 51 -35.23 14.26 22.83
N LEU A 52 -34.26 15.12 23.17
CA LEU A 52 -32.86 14.94 22.76
C LEU A 52 -32.27 13.64 23.31
N LYS A 53 -32.53 13.31 24.58
CA LYS A 53 -32.09 12.02 25.16
C LYS A 53 -32.70 10.82 24.44
N ALA A 54 -33.98 10.89 24.08
CA ALA A 54 -34.64 9.83 23.32
C ALA A 54 -34.02 9.67 21.92
N GLN A 55 -33.74 10.77 21.21
CA GLN A 55 -33.06 10.73 19.92
C GLN A 55 -31.65 10.14 20.00
N VAL A 56 -30.87 10.53 21.00
CA VAL A 56 -29.53 9.98 21.24
C VAL A 56 -29.59 8.48 21.51
N ALA A 57 -30.57 8.01 22.28
CA ALA A 57 -30.78 6.59 22.52
C ALA A 57 -31.11 5.83 21.23
N THR A 58 -31.99 6.37 20.38
CA THR A 58 -32.32 5.77 19.07
C THR A 58 -31.10 5.70 18.15
N GLN A 59 -30.30 6.76 18.09
CA GLN A 59 -29.07 6.77 17.29
C GLN A 59 -28.05 5.77 17.80
N ALA A 60 -27.90 5.63 19.12
CA ALA A 60 -27.02 4.63 19.72
C ALA A 60 -27.42 3.19 19.32
N THR A 61 -28.72 2.88 19.31
CA THR A 61 -29.23 1.58 18.84
C THR A 61 -28.96 1.36 17.34
N GLN A 62 -29.12 2.38 16.50
CA GLN A 62 -28.80 2.28 15.07
C GLN A 62 -27.30 2.02 14.84
N ILE A 63 -26.43 2.73 15.56
CA ILE A 63 -24.97 2.52 15.49
C ILE A 63 -24.61 1.09 15.89
N GLN A 64 -25.20 0.55 16.96
CA GLN A 64 -24.98 -0.84 17.37
C GLN A 64 -25.45 -1.84 16.30
N GLY A 65 -26.57 -1.58 15.63
CA GLY A 65 -27.06 -2.41 14.52
C GLY A 65 -26.09 -2.44 13.33
N LEU A 66 -25.58 -1.26 12.94
CA LEU A 66 -24.58 -1.15 11.86
C LEU A 66 -23.25 -1.82 12.24
N GLN A 67 -22.83 -1.71 13.50
CA GLN A 67 -21.64 -2.39 14.00
C GLN A 67 -21.78 -3.92 13.84
N ALA A 68 -22.93 -4.49 14.24
CA ALA A 68 -23.18 -5.92 14.11
C ALA A 68 -23.23 -6.40 12.63
N GLN A 69 -23.78 -5.58 11.73
CA GLN A 69 -23.74 -5.87 10.29
C GLN A 69 -22.32 -5.85 9.75
N SER A 70 -21.51 -4.85 10.13
CA SER A 70 -20.09 -4.76 9.76
C SER A 70 -19.31 -5.98 10.23
N ASP A 71 -19.53 -6.43 11.47
CA ASP A 71 -18.86 -7.62 12.02
C ASP A 71 -19.27 -8.90 11.27
N THR A 72 -20.53 -9.01 10.87
CA THR A 72 -21.03 -10.13 10.06
C THR A 72 -20.36 -10.16 8.68
N GLN A 73 -20.29 -9.02 8.00
CA GLN A 73 -19.61 -8.91 6.70
C GLN A 73 -18.11 -9.22 6.80
N ALA A 74 -17.45 -8.78 7.88
CA ALA A 74 -16.05 -9.10 8.12
C ALA A 74 -15.82 -10.62 8.26
N ALA A 75 -16.73 -11.32 8.94
CA ALA A 75 -16.68 -12.78 9.05
C ALA A 75 -16.90 -13.49 7.71
N GLU A 76 -17.84 -13.02 6.88
CA GLU A 76 -18.09 -13.56 5.53
C GLU A 76 -16.87 -13.38 4.62
N ILE A 77 -16.25 -12.19 4.63
CA ILE A 77 -15.02 -11.92 3.87
C ILE A 77 -13.89 -12.85 4.31
N GLN A 78 -13.77 -13.12 5.62
CA GLN A 78 -12.75 -14.02 6.13
C GLN A 78 -13.00 -15.48 5.69
N ALA A 79 -14.25 -15.95 5.74
CA ALA A 79 -14.61 -17.29 5.25
C ALA A 79 -14.32 -17.45 3.75
N LEU A 80 -14.59 -16.42 2.93
CA LEU A 80 -14.25 -16.41 1.50
C LEU A 80 -12.74 -16.46 1.25
N LYS A 81 -11.93 -15.75 2.05
CA LYS A 81 -10.47 -15.82 1.96
C LYS A 81 -9.94 -17.21 2.25
N GLU A 82 -10.50 -17.88 3.25
CA GLU A 82 -10.12 -19.25 3.63
C GLU A 82 -10.52 -20.27 2.55
N SER A 83 -11.73 -20.15 1.99
CA SER A 83 -12.17 -20.96 0.85
C SER A 83 -11.24 -20.78 -0.36
N SER A 84 -10.91 -19.54 -0.72
CA SER A 84 -10.00 -19.24 -1.83
C SER A 84 -8.56 -19.75 -1.60
N ALA A 85 -8.10 -19.79 -0.35
CA ALA A 85 -6.82 -20.39 -0.01
C ALA A 85 -6.83 -21.91 -0.22
N ALA A 86 -7.92 -22.58 0.18
CA ALA A 86 -8.11 -24.01 -0.05
C ALA A 86 -8.15 -24.36 -1.55
N ASP A 87 -8.88 -23.57 -2.35
CA ASP A 87 -8.95 -23.77 -3.80
C ASP A 87 -7.57 -23.61 -4.48
N ARG A 88 -6.79 -22.60 -4.08
CA ARG A 88 -5.42 -22.41 -4.58
C ARG A 88 -4.51 -23.58 -4.21
N ALA A 89 -4.63 -24.11 -3.00
CA ALA A 89 -3.86 -25.29 -2.58
C ALA A 89 -4.23 -26.53 -3.42
N ALA A 90 -5.52 -26.74 -3.71
CA ALA A 90 -5.98 -27.83 -4.57
C ALA A 90 -5.47 -27.71 -6.01
N ILE A 91 -5.47 -26.50 -6.59
CA ILE A 91 -4.92 -26.23 -7.94
C ILE A 91 -3.42 -26.53 -8.00
N ASN A 92 -2.65 -26.10 -6.99
CA ASN A 92 -1.22 -26.36 -6.93
C ASN A 92 -0.93 -27.87 -6.82
N ALA A 93 -1.67 -28.59 -5.99
CA ALA A 93 -1.54 -30.04 -5.86
C ALA A 93 -1.84 -30.77 -7.19
N ALA A 94 -2.90 -30.37 -7.90
CA ALA A 94 -3.23 -30.92 -9.22
C ALA A 94 -2.15 -30.62 -10.27
N THR A 95 -1.55 -29.42 -10.21
CA THR A 95 -0.46 -29.02 -11.12
C THR A 95 0.79 -29.86 -10.90
N GLU A 96 1.18 -30.09 -9.65
CA GLU A 96 2.33 -30.96 -9.32
C GLU A 96 2.08 -32.42 -9.73
N GLN A 97 0.86 -32.92 -9.54
CA GLN A 97 0.50 -34.27 -10.01
C GLN A 97 0.61 -34.39 -11.54
N LEU A 98 0.17 -33.37 -12.29
CA LEU A 98 0.29 -33.36 -13.74
C LEU A 98 1.75 -33.33 -14.20
N ARG A 99 2.59 -32.55 -13.50
CA ARG A 99 4.03 -32.49 -13.74
C ARG A 99 4.68 -33.86 -13.52
N ALA A 100 4.40 -34.51 -12.39
CA ALA A 100 4.91 -35.84 -12.08
C ALA A 100 4.49 -36.88 -13.13
N ASN A 101 3.24 -36.84 -13.60
CA ASN A 101 2.76 -37.72 -14.67
C ASN A 101 3.48 -37.48 -16.00
N THR A 102 3.81 -36.23 -16.31
CA THR A 102 4.53 -35.87 -17.54
C THR A 102 5.99 -36.32 -17.45
N GLU A 103 6.65 -36.13 -16.30
CA GLU A 103 8.02 -36.62 -16.07
C GLU A 103 8.09 -38.16 -16.15
N SER A 104 7.11 -38.86 -15.58
CA SER A 104 6.98 -40.33 -15.70
C SER A 104 6.82 -40.76 -17.16
N THR A 105 5.95 -40.08 -17.92
CA THR A 105 5.74 -40.36 -19.35
C THR A 105 7.02 -40.15 -20.16
N MET A 106 7.74 -39.06 -19.92
CA MET A 106 9.02 -38.79 -20.59
C MET A 106 10.09 -39.83 -20.23
N ALA A 107 10.10 -40.34 -19.00
CA ALA A 107 11.00 -41.42 -18.60
C ALA A 107 10.72 -42.71 -19.39
N THR A 108 9.45 -43.09 -19.53
CA THR A 108 9.04 -44.24 -20.35
C THR A 108 9.45 -44.06 -21.81
N MET A 109 9.21 -42.89 -22.41
CA MET A 109 9.62 -42.62 -23.80
C MET A 109 11.14 -42.71 -24.00
N ARG A 110 11.95 -42.28 -23.01
CA ARG A 110 13.41 -42.43 -23.06
C ARG A 110 13.84 -43.90 -22.98
N GLN A 111 13.17 -44.69 -22.15
CA GLN A 111 13.43 -46.13 -22.05
C GLN A 111 13.09 -46.85 -23.36
N GLU A 112 11.96 -46.51 -23.99
CA GLU A 112 11.57 -47.04 -25.29
C GLU A 112 12.58 -46.65 -26.38
N ALA A 113 13.03 -45.39 -26.41
CA ALA A 113 14.05 -44.94 -27.35
C ALA A 113 15.39 -45.69 -27.18
N ALA A 114 15.82 -45.95 -25.94
CA ALA A 114 17.03 -46.73 -25.65
C ALA A 114 16.89 -48.20 -26.09
N LEU A 115 15.68 -48.78 -25.93
CA LEU A 115 15.39 -50.14 -26.41
C LEU A 115 15.45 -50.20 -27.94
N LEU A 116 14.89 -49.22 -28.64
CA LEU A 116 14.96 -49.12 -30.10
C LEU A 116 16.41 -49.04 -30.58
N GLN A 117 17.24 -48.20 -29.96
CA GLN A 117 18.66 -48.10 -30.30
C GLN A 117 19.38 -49.45 -30.10
N THR A 118 19.09 -50.15 -29.01
CA THR A 118 19.66 -51.48 -28.74
C THR A 118 19.26 -52.50 -29.81
N ILE A 119 18.02 -52.43 -30.30
CA ILE A 119 17.54 -53.28 -31.39
C ILE A 119 18.29 -52.96 -32.69
N GLU A 120 18.46 -51.68 -33.03
CA GLU A 120 19.22 -51.24 -34.20
C GLU A 120 20.68 -51.73 -34.17
N ASP A 121 21.36 -51.59 -33.02
CA ASP A 121 22.73 -52.05 -32.83
C ASP A 121 22.85 -53.57 -33.00
N LYS A 122 21.88 -54.34 -32.45
CA LYS A 122 21.84 -55.80 -32.62
C LYS A 122 21.60 -56.20 -34.08
N ILE A 123 20.72 -55.50 -34.79
CA ILE A 123 20.49 -55.73 -36.23
C ILE A 123 21.78 -55.46 -37.02
N ALA A 124 22.50 -54.38 -36.71
CA ALA A 124 23.78 -54.07 -37.34
C ALA A 124 24.82 -55.18 -37.08
N ALA A 125 24.93 -55.66 -35.84
CA ALA A 125 25.84 -56.76 -35.48
C ALA A 125 25.49 -58.08 -36.20
N ILE A 126 24.21 -58.41 -36.33
CA ILE A 126 23.76 -59.59 -37.08
C ILE A 126 24.12 -59.47 -38.56
N LYS A 127 23.89 -58.30 -39.18
CA LYS A 127 24.26 -58.05 -40.59
C LYS A 127 25.75 -58.25 -40.81
N GLU A 128 26.59 -57.72 -39.93
CA GLU A 128 28.04 -57.89 -40.00
C GLU A 128 28.44 -59.37 -39.84
N ALA A 129 27.87 -60.08 -38.86
CA ALA A 129 28.16 -61.50 -38.64
C ALA A 129 27.79 -62.37 -39.86
N ILE A 130 26.63 -62.12 -40.47
CA ILE A 130 26.21 -62.80 -41.71
C ILE A 130 27.19 -62.52 -42.83
N TRP A 131 27.57 -61.24 -43.02
CA TRP A 131 28.52 -60.86 -44.06
C TRP A 131 29.88 -61.55 -43.89
N GLN A 132 30.41 -61.58 -42.67
CA GLN A 132 31.67 -62.26 -42.33
C GLN A 132 31.59 -63.78 -42.60
N GLN A 133 30.48 -64.42 -42.18
CA GLN A 133 30.28 -65.85 -42.39
C GLN A 133 30.20 -66.20 -43.88
N THR A 134 29.42 -65.45 -44.67
CA THR A 134 29.31 -65.68 -46.11
C THR A 134 30.63 -65.43 -46.83
N SER A 135 31.37 -64.40 -46.44
CA SER A 135 32.70 -64.11 -46.99
C SER A 135 33.69 -65.25 -46.71
N ALA A 136 33.72 -65.77 -45.48
CA ALA A 136 34.56 -66.90 -45.10
C ALA A 136 34.22 -68.17 -45.90
N GLN A 137 32.93 -68.51 -46.02
CA GLN A 137 32.47 -69.64 -46.83
C GLN A 137 32.89 -69.53 -48.30
N LEU A 138 32.79 -68.32 -48.89
CA LEU A 138 33.24 -68.08 -50.26
C LEU A 138 34.76 -68.24 -50.43
N GLN A 139 35.56 -67.84 -49.43
CA GLN A 139 37.01 -68.07 -49.46
C GLN A 139 37.38 -69.55 -49.34
N GLU A 140 36.68 -70.31 -48.48
CA GLU A 140 36.87 -71.75 -48.36
C GLU A 140 36.53 -72.47 -49.67
N GLN A 141 35.38 -72.14 -50.28
CA GLN A 141 35.00 -72.68 -51.59
C GLN A 141 36.04 -72.34 -52.66
N ARG A 142 36.54 -71.10 -52.67
CA ARG A 142 37.60 -70.68 -53.60
C ARG A 142 38.89 -71.48 -53.40
N ALA A 143 39.32 -71.65 -52.16
CA ALA A 143 40.52 -72.42 -51.82
C ALA A 143 40.40 -73.89 -52.25
N PHE A 144 39.23 -74.50 -52.01
CA PHE A 144 38.93 -75.86 -52.45
C PHE A 144 39.00 -76.00 -53.98
N ILE A 145 38.37 -75.07 -54.72
CA ILE A 145 38.41 -75.05 -56.19
C ILE A 145 39.86 -74.92 -56.70
N VAL A 146 40.66 -74.03 -56.12
CA VAL A 146 42.07 -73.83 -56.51
C VAL A 146 42.92 -75.07 -56.22
N SER A 147 42.73 -75.71 -55.06
CA SER A 147 43.43 -76.94 -54.70
C SER A 147 43.12 -78.07 -55.68
N ASN A 148 41.84 -78.31 -55.96
CA ASN A 148 41.42 -79.33 -56.92
C ASN A 148 41.94 -79.05 -58.33
N HIS A 149 41.91 -77.78 -58.77
CA HIS A 149 42.46 -77.39 -60.06
C HIS A 149 43.97 -77.67 -60.14
N THR A 150 44.72 -77.33 -59.09
CA THR A 150 46.17 -77.56 -59.02
C THR A 150 46.50 -79.05 -59.05
N GLU A 151 45.75 -79.88 -58.32
CA GLU A 151 45.93 -81.33 -58.32
C GLU A 151 45.64 -81.94 -59.69
N LEU A 152 44.55 -81.52 -60.35
CA LEU A 152 44.19 -81.97 -61.69
C LEU A 152 45.26 -81.59 -62.72
N VAL A 153 45.77 -80.36 -62.67
CA VAL A 153 46.86 -79.91 -63.53
C VAL A 153 48.13 -80.74 -63.27
N GLY A 154 48.47 -81.00 -62.00
CA GLY A 154 49.62 -81.83 -61.64
C GLY A 154 49.48 -83.30 -62.03
N LYS A 155 48.25 -83.85 -62.05
CA LYS A 155 47.97 -85.18 -62.59
C LYS A 155 48.10 -85.21 -64.12
N ALA A 156 47.59 -84.19 -64.81
CA ALA A 156 47.71 -84.05 -66.26
C ALA A 156 49.19 -83.97 -66.71
N LEU A 157 50.00 -83.14 -66.05
CA LEU A 157 51.45 -83.03 -66.31
C LEU A 157 52.20 -84.35 -66.11
N ARG A 158 51.86 -85.11 -65.06
CA ARG A 158 52.46 -86.44 -64.82
C ARG A 158 52.07 -87.45 -65.89
N LEU A 159 50.84 -87.37 -66.39
CA LEU A 159 50.37 -88.20 -67.49
C LEU A 159 51.12 -87.85 -68.79
N GLU A 160 51.30 -86.56 -69.06
CA GLU A 160 52.03 -86.05 -70.22
C GLU A 160 53.51 -86.48 -70.17
N GLN A 161 54.16 -86.36 -69.02
CA GLN A 161 55.52 -86.86 -68.80
C GLN A 161 55.62 -88.38 -69.00
N ALA A 162 54.67 -89.15 -68.47
CA ALA A 162 54.67 -90.61 -68.64
C ALA A 162 54.47 -91.02 -70.11
N ILE A 163 53.69 -90.24 -70.88
CA ILE A 163 53.55 -90.42 -72.33
C ILE A 163 54.89 -90.18 -73.03
N ASP A 164 55.60 -89.12 -72.68
CA ASP A 164 56.90 -88.78 -73.26
C ASP A 164 58.00 -89.77 -72.86
N ASP A 165 58.04 -90.22 -71.61
CA ASP A 165 58.98 -91.23 -71.12
C ASP A 165 58.75 -92.58 -71.82
N ASN A 166 57.49 -93.00 -71.98
CA ASN A 166 57.14 -94.20 -72.78
C ASN A 166 57.52 -94.03 -74.26
N ARG A 167 57.36 -92.83 -74.82
CA ARG A 167 57.76 -92.50 -76.20
C ARG A 167 59.28 -92.57 -76.37
N ALA A 168 60.05 -92.20 -75.34
CA ALA A 168 61.50 -92.28 -75.31
C ALA A 168 62.00 -93.72 -75.10
N ALA A 169 61.32 -94.52 -74.27
CA ALA A 169 61.63 -95.93 -74.03
C ALA A 169 61.40 -96.82 -75.26
N ALA A 170 60.46 -96.47 -76.13
CA ALA A 170 60.13 -97.19 -77.36
C ALA A 170 61.21 -97.16 -78.48
N LYS A 171 62.47 -96.81 -78.17
CA LYS A 171 63.61 -96.78 -79.12
C LYS A 171 64.64 -97.89 -78.96
N LYS A 172 64.32 -99.01 -78.29
CA LYS A 172 65.22 -100.16 -78.22
C LYS A 172 64.47 -101.48 -78.17
N ASP A 173 64.45 -102.15 -79.32
CA ASP A 173 64.03 -103.53 -79.63
C ASP A 173 62.61 -103.99 -79.26
N THR A 174 61.97 -104.61 -80.26
CA THR A 174 60.63 -105.25 -80.28
C THR A 174 59.39 -104.35 -80.27
N GLN A 175 59.04 -103.88 -81.48
CA GLN A 175 57.92 -103.02 -81.84
C GLN A 175 56.51 -103.62 -81.60
N GLU A 176 56.36 -104.93 -81.42
CA GLU A 176 55.06 -105.58 -81.18
C GLU A 176 54.71 -105.66 -79.69
N GLU A 177 55.69 -105.82 -78.80
CA GLU A 177 55.47 -105.87 -77.34
C GLU A 177 55.18 -104.46 -76.79
N ALA A 178 55.90 -103.46 -77.30
CA ALA A 178 55.64 -102.04 -77.01
C ALA A 178 54.25 -101.58 -77.51
N GLN A 179 53.73 -102.10 -78.62
CA GLN A 179 52.39 -101.76 -79.09
C GLN A 179 51.29 -102.36 -78.19
N SER A 180 51.49 -103.59 -77.70
CA SER A 180 50.57 -104.22 -76.74
C SER A 180 50.56 -103.49 -75.39
N GLU A 181 51.73 -103.12 -74.86
CA GLU A 181 51.83 -102.33 -73.63
C GLU A 181 51.27 -100.91 -73.80
N ILE A 182 51.53 -100.23 -74.92
CA ILE A 182 50.94 -98.92 -75.22
C ILE A 182 49.41 -99.04 -75.30
N GLN A 183 48.87 -100.12 -75.87
CA GLN A 183 47.42 -100.31 -75.95
C GLN A 183 46.83 -100.61 -74.57
N SER A 184 47.46 -101.47 -73.78
CA SER A 184 47.06 -101.74 -72.39
C SER A 184 47.12 -100.48 -71.51
N LEU A 185 48.17 -99.66 -71.67
CA LEU A 185 48.30 -98.36 -70.99
C LEU A 185 47.24 -97.36 -71.47
N LYS A 186 46.92 -97.32 -72.76
CA LYS A 186 45.81 -96.50 -73.28
C LYS A 186 44.49 -96.92 -72.69
N ASP A 187 44.20 -98.22 -72.65
CA ASP A 187 42.94 -98.74 -72.12
C ASP A 187 42.84 -98.48 -70.60
N THR A 188 43.94 -98.67 -69.87
CA THR A 188 44.02 -98.34 -68.43
C THR A 188 43.89 -96.83 -68.18
N THR A 189 44.48 -96.00 -69.03
CA THR A 189 44.38 -94.55 -68.96
C THR A 189 42.96 -94.09 -69.26
N ASN A 190 42.32 -94.63 -70.29
CA ASN A 190 40.94 -94.33 -70.65
C ASN A 190 39.96 -94.77 -69.55
N ALA A 191 40.18 -95.96 -68.97
CA ALA A 191 39.40 -96.42 -67.83
C ALA A 191 39.58 -95.50 -66.60
N SER A 192 40.81 -95.05 -66.33
CA SER A 192 41.09 -94.10 -65.23
C SER A 192 40.48 -92.72 -65.50
N ILE A 193 40.52 -92.24 -66.75
CA ILE A 193 39.87 -90.99 -67.17
C ILE A 193 38.37 -91.09 -66.96
N GLU A 194 37.72 -92.19 -67.34
CA GLU A 194 36.28 -92.32 -67.14
C GLU A 194 35.87 -92.54 -65.69
N GLN A 195 36.70 -93.20 -64.88
CA GLN A 195 36.50 -93.23 -63.43
C GLN A 195 36.61 -91.83 -62.81
N LEU A 196 37.61 -91.04 -63.22
CA LEU A 196 37.76 -89.65 -62.77
C LEU A 196 36.58 -88.78 -63.24
N ARG A 197 36.14 -88.94 -64.48
CA ARG A 197 34.99 -88.22 -65.03
C ARG A 197 33.73 -88.54 -64.25
N THR A 198 33.46 -89.82 -64.02
CA THR A 198 32.32 -90.28 -63.21
C THR A 198 32.40 -89.74 -61.78
N HIS A 199 33.58 -89.74 -61.16
CA HIS A 199 33.78 -89.21 -59.81
C HIS A 199 33.57 -87.69 -59.75
N VAL A 200 34.11 -86.94 -60.70
CA VAL A 200 33.94 -85.48 -60.82
C VAL A 200 32.47 -85.14 -61.07
N ASP A 201 31.80 -85.83 -61.99
CA ASP A 201 30.39 -85.61 -62.29
C ASP A 201 29.51 -85.92 -61.06
N THR A 202 29.81 -87.00 -60.33
CA THR A 202 29.10 -87.35 -59.09
C THR A 202 29.30 -86.27 -58.01
N ASN A 203 30.53 -85.80 -57.81
CA ASN A 203 30.81 -84.74 -56.83
C ASN A 203 30.19 -83.40 -57.23
N LEU A 204 30.23 -83.03 -58.51
CA LEU A 204 29.56 -81.83 -59.03
C LEU A 204 28.06 -81.91 -58.83
N GLN A 205 27.46 -83.08 -59.08
CA GLN A 205 26.04 -83.29 -58.86
C GLN A 205 25.68 -83.25 -57.38
N GLN A 206 26.50 -83.82 -56.49
CA GLN A 206 26.31 -83.71 -55.04
C GLN A 206 26.41 -82.25 -54.56
N HIS A 207 27.40 -81.50 -55.02
CA HIS A 207 27.54 -80.08 -54.69
C HIS A 207 26.40 -79.24 -55.24
N ALA A 208 25.91 -79.52 -56.46
CA ALA A 208 24.75 -78.86 -57.02
C ALA A 208 23.50 -79.08 -56.17
N THR A 209 23.27 -80.31 -55.70
CA THR A 209 22.18 -80.63 -54.77
C THR A 209 22.33 -79.89 -53.44
N GLN A 210 23.53 -79.88 -52.84
CA GLN A 210 23.78 -79.14 -51.59
C GLN A 210 23.57 -77.62 -51.76
N LEU A 211 24.01 -77.04 -52.87
CA LEU A 211 23.77 -75.62 -53.16
C LEU A 211 22.27 -75.33 -53.33
N GLN A 212 21.52 -76.23 -53.96
CA GLN A 212 20.07 -76.08 -54.10
C GLN A 212 19.33 -76.20 -52.76
N GLU A 213 19.76 -77.10 -51.88
CA GLU A 213 19.25 -77.21 -50.50
C GLU A 213 19.55 -75.94 -49.69
N GLN A 214 20.78 -75.42 -49.77
CA GLN A 214 21.16 -74.16 -49.12
C GLN A 214 20.36 -72.98 -49.65
N GLN A 215 20.17 -72.89 -50.97
CA GLN A 215 19.35 -71.85 -51.60
C GLN A 215 17.90 -71.89 -51.09
N THR A 216 17.32 -73.09 -50.98
CA THR A 216 15.96 -73.29 -50.46
C THR A 216 15.86 -72.87 -48.99
N LEU A 217 16.88 -73.17 -48.18
CA LEU A 217 16.94 -72.77 -46.77
C LEU A 217 17.04 -71.25 -46.61
N ILE A 218 17.84 -70.59 -47.47
CA ILE A 218 18.00 -69.14 -47.49
C ILE A 218 16.68 -68.47 -47.86
N GLU A 219 16.00 -68.93 -48.92
CA GLU A 219 14.72 -68.39 -49.35
C GLU A 219 13.63 -68.57 -48.28
N SER A 220 13.59 -69.73 -47.63
CA SER A 220 12.70 -69.98 -46.51
C SER A 220 12.98 -69.02 -45.34
N SER A 221 14.25 -68.85 -44.96
CA SER A 221 14.65 -67.95 -43.86
C SER A 221 14.36 -66.48 -44.17
N GLN A 222 14.58 -66.04 -45.42
CA GLN A 222 14.22 -64.70 -45.89
C GLN A 222 12.71 -64.48 -45.80
N THR A 223 11.92 -65.46 -46.20
CA THR A 223 10.45 -65.40 -46.12
C THR A 223 9.99 -65.28 -44.66
N THR A 224 10.57 -66.07 -43.75
CA THR A 224 10.26 -65.98 -42.31
C THR A 224 10.68 -64.63 -41.71
N ALA A 225 11.86 -64.13 -42.05
CA ALA A 225 12.33 -62.83 -41.57
C ALA A 225 11.44 -61.68 -42.07
N GLN A 226 11.01 -61.73 -43.34
CA GLN A 226 10.08 -60.76 -43.91
C GLN A 226 8.74 -60.80 -43.18
N LYS A 227 8.17 -61.99 -43.00
CA LYS A 227 6.92 -62.19 -42.26
C LYS A 227 7.02 -61.63 -40.83
N ASN A 228 8.08 -61.93 -40.10
CA ASN A 228 8.27 -61.43 -38.74
C ASN A 228 8.40 -59.90 -38.71
N THR A 229 9.06 -59.31 -39.71
CA THR A 229 9.18 -57.85 -39.85
C THR A 229 7.82 -57.20 -40.08
N ASP A 230 6.99 -57.80 -40.93
CA ASP A 230 5.64 -57.30 -41.22
C ASP A 230 4.69 -57.44 -40.01
N GLU A 231 4.80 -58.54 -39.26
CA GLU A 231 4.06 -58.76 -38.02
C GLU A 231 4.47 -57.75 -36.94
N LEU A 232 5.78 -57.53 -36.75
CA LEU A 232 6.29 -56.55 -35.78
C LEU A 232 5.88 -55.12 -36.17
N SER A 233 6.01 -54.75 -37.45
CA SER A 233 5.56 -53.45 -37.97
C SER A 233 4.05 -53.25 -37.75
N THR A 234 3.25 -54.30 -37.96
CA THR A 234 1.81 -54.26 -37.72
C THR A 234 1.48 -54.11 -36.23
N ALA A 235 2.19 -54.84 -35.36
CA ALA A 235 2.03 -54.74 -33.91
C ALA A 235 2.38 -53.33 -33.41
N SER A 236 3.55 -52.79 -33.78
CA SER A 236 3.97 -51.45 -33.40
C SER A 236 3.02 -50.37 -33.92
N ARG A 237 2.50 -50.51 -35.16
CA ARG A 237 1.47 -49.59 -35.68
C ARG A 237 0.16 -49.67 -34.90
N ARG A 238 -0.26 -50.85 -34.44
CA ARG A 238 -1.47 -51.00 -33.61
C ARG A 238 -1.28 -50.34 -32.25
N GLU A 239 -0.13 -50.54 -31.62
CA GLU A 239 0.21 -49.93 -30.34
C GLU A 239 0.30 -48.40 -30.45
N LEU A 240 1.00 -47.87 -31.45
CA LEU A 240 1.05 -46.43 -31.70
C LEU A 240 -0.34 -45.82 -31.94
N ARG A 241 -1.23 -46.53 -32.65
CA ARG A 241 -2.63 -46.09 -32.83
C ARG A 241 -3.41 -46.10 -31.53
N ALA A 242 -3.23 -47.11 -30.68
CA ALA A 242 -3.87 -47.19 -29.37
C ALA A 242 -3.39 -46.05 -28.45
N GLN A 243 -2.09 -45.79 -28.41
CA GLN A 243 -1.51 -44.66 -27.67
C GLN A 243 -2.02 -43.32 -28.21
N ALA A 244 -2.06 -43.13 -29.54
CA ALA A 244 -2.60 -41.92 -30.15
C ALA A 244 -4.08 -41.70 -29.79
N ALA A 245 -4.89 -42.75 -29.77
CA ALA A 245 -6.29 -42.67 -29.34
C ALA A 245 -6.42 -42.29 -27.84
N GLN A 246 -5.54 -42.84 -26.99
CA GLN A 246 -5.50 -42.48 -25.57
C GLN A 246 -5.10 -41.01 -25.36
N ILE A 247 -4.10 -40.52 -26.10
CA ILE A 247 -3.69 -39.11 -26.07
C ILE A 247 -4.84 -38.21 -26.54
N GLN A 248 -5.53 -38.57 -27.62
CA GLN A 248 -6.69 -37.81 -28.10
C GLN A 248 -7.82 -37.77 -27.06
N ALA A 249 -8.10 -38.89 -26.39
CA ALA A 249 -9.10 -38.95 -25.32
C ALA A 249 -8.70 -38.07 -24.11
N LEU A 250 -7.41 -38.05 -23.74
CA LEU A 250 -6.89 -37.16 -22.70
C LEU A 250 -7.01 -35.69 -23.10
N HIS A 251 -6.63 -35.33 -24.33
CA HIS A 251 -6.83 -33.98 -24.86
C HIS A 251 -8.31 -33.55 -24.83
N ALA A 252 -9.23 -34.44 -25.19
CA ALA A 252 -10.66 -34.13 -25.11
C ALA A 252 -11.09 -33.84 -23.66
N LYS A 253 -10.63 -34.64 -22.69
CA LYS A 253 -10.91 -34.41 -21.25
C LYS A 253 -10.33 -33.08 -20.76
N VAL A 254 -9.09 -32.77 -21.11
CA VAL A 254 -8.44 -31.50 -20.75
C VAL A 254 -9.21 -30.31 -21.34
N ASN A 255 -9.67 -30.42 -22.59
CA ASN A 255 -10.47 -29.37 -23.22
C ASN A 255 -11.82 -29.17 -22.53
N THR A 256 -12.49 -30.25 -22.11
CA THR A 256 -13.72 -30.17 -21.32
C THR A 256 -13.48 -29.49 -19.97
N GLN A 257 -12.45 -29.89 -19.24
CA GLN A 257 -12.09 -29.26 -17.96
C GLN A 257 -11.71 -27.79 -18.14
N ALA A 258 -10.99 -27.44 -19.21
CA ALA A 258 -10.67 -26.05 -19.52
C ALA A 258 -11.94 -25.22 -19.83
N ALA A 259 -12.96 -25.82 -20.44
CA ALA A 259 -14.25 -25.16 -20.67
C ALA A 259 -15.01 -24.97 -19.35
N GLU A 260 -15.02 -25.97 -18.46
CA GLU A 260 -15.62 -25.88 -17.12
C GLU A 260 -14.96 -24.79 -16.27
N ILE A 261 -13.62 -24.72 -16.26
CA ILE A 261 -12.87 -23.67 -15.55
C ILE A 261 -13.22 -22.28 -16.10
N ARG A 262 -13.34 -22.14 -17.42
CA ARG A 262 -13.76 -20.86 -18.03
C ARG A 262 -15.18 -20.48 -17.64
N ALA A 263 -16.11 -21.44 -17.60
CA ALA A 263 -17.48 -21.20 -17.19
C ALA A 263 -17.56 -20.81 -15.71
N LEU A 264 -16.81 -21.49 -14.84
CA LEU A 264 -16.73 -21.17 -13.42
C LEU A 264 -16.15 -19.77 -13.20
N LYS A 265 -15.07 -19.43 -13.92
CA LYS A 265 -14.49 -18.08 -13.88
C LYS A 265 -15.49 -17.01 -14.30
N ALA A 266 -16.21 -17.21 -15.40
CA ALA A 266 -17.22 -16.26 -15.86
C ALA A 266 -18.37 -16.08 -14.86
N ALA A 267 -18.80 -17.16 -14.19
CA ALA A 267 -19.77 -17.09 -13.12
C ALA A 267 -19.24 -16.30 -11.91
N THR A 268 -17.99 -16.56 -11.49
CA THR A 268 -17.34 -15.80 -10.42
C THR A 268 -17.21 -14.32 -10.76
N ASP A 269 -16.78 -13.97 -11.96
CA ASP A 269 -16.67 -12.58 -12.43
C ASP A 269 -18.05 -11.88 -12.40
N THR A 270 -19.11 -12.59 -12.78
CA THR A 270 -20.50 -12.10 -12.71
C THR A 270 -20.92 -11.82 -11.26
N SER A 271 -20.64 -12.75 -10.33
CA SER A 271 -20.96 -12.56 -8.90
C SER A 271 -20.17 -11.40 -8.28
N ILE A 272 -18.91 -11.21 -8.68
CA ILE A 272 -18.10 -10.06 -8.23
C ILE A 272 -18.73 -8.74 -8.69
N GLU A 273 -19.18 -8.65 -9.94
CA GLU A 273 -19.84 -7.44 -10.45
C GLU A 273 -21.19 -7.19 -9.76
N GLN A 274 -21.96 -8.23 -9.46
CA GLN A 274 -23.20 -8.10 -8.67
C GLN A 274 -22.93 -7.57 -7.26
N LEU A 275 -21.88 -8.07 -6.58
CA LEU A 275 -21.48 -7.58 -5.27
C LEU A 275 -21.00 -6.12 -5.32
N ARG A 276 -20.22 -5.75 -6.33
CA ARG A 276 -19.79 -4.35 -6.54
C ARG A 276 -21.00 -3.43 -6.70
N ALA A 277 -21.95 -3.78 -7.56
CA ALA A 277 -23.15 -2.99 -7.78
C ALA A 277 -23.99 -2.83 -6.50
N HIS A 278 -24.08 -3.88 -5.68
CA HIS A 278 -24.78 -3.82 -4.40
C HIS A 278 -24.06 -2.89 -3.41
N VAL A 279 -22.74 -3.04 -3.24
CA VAL A 279 -21.92 -2.19 -2.37
C VAL A 279 -21.97 -0.72 -2.79
N ASP A 280 -21.91 -0.44 -4.10
CA ASP A 280 -22.02 0.93 -4.62
C ASP A 280 -23.39 1.54 -4.31
N THR A 281 -24.47 0.74 -4.44
CA THR A 281 -25.83 1.17 -4.09
C THR A 281 -25.94 1.50 -2.61
N ASP A 282 -25.41 0.65 -1.74
CA ASP A 282 -25.44 0.85 -0.28
C ASP A 282 -24.59 2.06 0.13
N LEU A 283 -23.41 2.25 -0.46
CA LEU A 283 -22.57 3.43 -0.26
C LEU A 283 -23.28 4.71 -0.69
N GLN A 284 -24.01 4.68 -1.81
CA GLN A 284 -24.77 5.82 -2.28
C GLN A 284 -25.95 6.15 -1.34
N GLN A 285 -26.65 5.13 -0.83
CA GLN A 285 -27.70 5.31 0.18
C GLN A 285 -27.15 5.92 1.47
N HIS A 286 -26.05 5.38 2.00
CA HIS A 286 -25.39 5.91 3.19
C HIS A 286 -24.91 7.34 2.99
N THR A 287 -24.32 7.65 1.84
CA THR A 287 -23.88 9.02 1.51
C THR A 287 -25.07 9.99 1.53
N THR A 288 -26.20 9.58 0.98
CA THR A 288 -27.43 10.39 0.97
C THR A 288 -27.93 10.64 2.40
N GLN A 289 -28.00 9.60 3.23
CA GLN A 289 -28.38 9.74 4.65
C GLN A 289 -27.42 10.67 5.40
N LEU A 290 -26.12 10.59 5.14
CA LEU A 290 -25.12 11.42 5.79
C LEU A 290 -25.27 12.90 5.39
N GLN A 291 -25.58 13.16 4.12
CA GLN A 291 -25.89 14.51 3.64
C GLN A 291 -27.15 15.08 4.30
N GLU A 292 -28.21 14.27 4.45
CA GLU A 292 -29.44 14.67 5.16
C GLU A 292 -29.15 14.99 6.64
N GLN A 293 -28.38 14.15 7.32
CA GLN A 293 -27.97 14.42 8.70
C GLN A 293 -27.14 15.70 8.81
N GLN A 294 -26.22 15.94 7.86
CA GLN A 294 -25.40 17.14 7.86
C GLN A 294 -26.21 18.41 7.58
N ALA A 295 -27.24 18.33 6.72
CA ALA A 295 -28.18 19.42 6.50
C ALA A 295 -28.98 19.72 7.78
N LEU A 296 -29.43 18.69 8.50
CA LEU A 296 -30.13 18.83 9.77
C LEU A 296 -29.24 19.49 10.84
N ILE A 297 -27.98 19.06 10.97
CA ILE A 297 -27.00 19.66 11.88
C ILE A 297 -26.79 21.14 11.57
N LYS A 298 -26.58 21.49 10.30
CA LYS A 298 -26.40 22.89 9.87
C LYS A 298 -27.63 23.74 10.18
N SER A 299 -28.83 23.21 9.95
CA SER A 299 -30.09 23.89 10.30
C SER A 299 -30.18 24.16 11.80
N ASN A 300 -29.88 23.16 12.63
CA ASN A 300 -29.89 23.29 14.09
C ASN A 300 -28.84 24.29 14.59
N GLN A 301 -27.64 24.29 14.01
CA GLN A 301 -26.58 25.27 14.31
C GLN A 301 -27.01 26.69 13.95
N ALA A 302 -27.62 26.90 12.79
CA ALA A 302 -28.13 28.21 12.39
C ALA A 302 -29.22 28.72 13.35
N ALA A 303 -30.13 27.83 13.76
CA ALA A 303 -31.16 28.16 14.75
C ALA A 303 -30.55 28.51 16.12
N ALA A 304 -29.52 27.78 16.56
CA ALA A 304 -28.81 28.06 17.80
C ALA A 304 -28.03 29.38 17.74
N GLN A 305 -27.33 29.65 16.65
CA GLN A 305 -26.58 30.90 16.46
C GLN A 305 -27.52 32.11 16.47
N LYS A 306 -28.67 32.01 15.79
CA LYS A 306 -29.69 33.05 15.81
C LYS A 306 -30.14 33.38 17.25
N LYS A 307 -30.36 32.37 18.10
CA LYS A 307 -30.69 32.58 19.52
C LYS A 307 -29.55 33.26 20.28
N ILE A 308 -28.30 32.86 20.04
CA ILE A 308 -27.12 33.48 20.66
C ILE A 308 -27.00 34.95 20.26
N ASP A 309 -27.22 35.28 18.99
CA ASP A 309 -27.14 36.65 18.49
C ASP A 309 -28.25 37.52 19.09
N GLU A 310 -29.48 36.99 19.17
CA GLU A 310 -30.62 37.65 19.83
C GLU A 310 -30.34 37.91 21.32
N SER A 311 -29.79 36.93 22.05
CA SER A 311 -29.39 37.10 23.45
C SER A 311 -28.21 38.07 23.63
N SER A 312 -27.21 38.01 22.75
CA SER A 312 -26.03 38.89 22.81
C SER A 312 -26.41 40.34 22.55
N GLU A 313 -27.32 40.59 21.61
CA GLU A 313 -27.80 41.94 21.33
C GLU A 313 -28.66 42.48 22.49
N ALA A 314 -29.46 41.62 23.14
CA ALA A 314 -30.17 41.99 24.37
C ALA A 314 -29.19 42.40 25.49
N ILE A 315 -28.16 41.59 25.75
CA ILE A 315 -27.11 41.88 26.74
C ILE A 315 -26.35 43.16 26.37
N ARG A 316 -25.97 43.35 25.10
CA ARG A 316 -25.29 44.58 24.67
C ARG A 316 -26.15 45.82 24.86
N LYS A 317 -27.45 45.74 24.59
CA LYS A 317 -28.38 46.84 24.77
C LYS A 317 -28.53 47.23 26.24
N GLU A 318 -28.42 46.25 27.13
CA GLU A 318 -28.46 46.40 28.58
C GLU A 318 -27.13 46.90 29.17
N MET A 319 -25.99 46.46 28.65
CA MET A 319 -24.65 46.87 29.10
C MET A 319 -24.13 48.17 28.45
N ARG A 320 -24.78 48.67 27.41
CA ARG A 320 -24.39 49.90 26.68
C ARG A 320 -24.18 51.13 27.59
N PRO A 321 -24.94 51.36 28.68
CA PRO A 321 -24.71 52.47 29.60
C PRO A 321 -23.54 52.23 30.58
N LEU A 322 -23.14 50.98 30.79
CA LEU A 322 -22.09 50.59 31.76
C LEU A 322 -20.68 50.58 31.16
N LEU A 323 -20.56 50.67 29.84
CA LEU A 323 -19.29 50.53 29.11
C LEU A 323 -18.76 51.84 28.51
N SER A 324 -19.38 53.00 28.79
CA SER A 324 -18.79 54.29 28.47
C SER A 324 -17.67 54.62 29.48
N TRP A 325 -16.55 53.91 29.37
CA TRP A 325 -15.30 54.32 29.98
C TRP A 325 -14.85 55.63 29.33
N SER A 326 -15.09 56.75 30.02
CA SER A 326 -14.46 58.02 29.69
C SER A 326 -12.94 57.85 29.90
N HIS A 327 -12.13 58.40 28.99
CA HIS A 327 -10.67 58.28 29.06
C HIS A 327 -10.05 59.09 30.23
N ASP A 328 -10.89 59.73 31.05
CA ASP A 328 -10.48 60.62 32.13
C ASP A 328 -10.42 59.95 33.52
N ASP A 329 -10.82 58.68 33.66
CA ASP A 329 -11.21 58.13 34.98
C ASP A 329 -10.19 57.25 35.73
N ASP A 330 -8.98 57.00 35.22
CA ASP A 330 -7.96 56.22 35.97
C ASP A 330 -6.70 57.04 36.33
N PRO A 331 -6.71 57.79 37.45
CA PRO A 331 -5.62 58.67 37.84
C PRO A 331 -4.30 57.93 38.12
N ALA A 332 -4.33 56.62 38.40
CA ALA A 332 -3.14 55.85 38.74
C ALA A 332 -2.17 55.72 37.56
N LEU A 333 -2.70 55.54 36.34
CA LEU A 333 -1.86 55.42 35.15
C LEU A 333 -1.17 56.74 34.80
N PHE A 334 -1.86 57.87 34.99
CA PHE A 334 -1.28 59.21 34.82
C PHE A 334 -0.21 59.49 35.86
N GLU A 335 -0.42 59.10 37.11
CA GLU A 335 0.56 59.25 38.19
C GLU A 335 1.85 58.49 37.89
N TRP A 336 1.77 57.27 37.35
CA TRP A 336 2.94 56.47 37.00
C TRP A 336 3.74 57.03 35.82
N LEU A 337 3.06 57.67 34.87
CA LEU A 337 3.67 58.12 33.61
C LEU A 337 4.08 59.58 33.62
N GLY A 338 3.56 60.39 34.56
CA GLY A 338 3.97 61.76 34.78
C GLY A 338 3.65 62.73 33.64
N GLY A 339 2.71 62.38 32.75
CA GLY A 339 2.36 63.15 31.56
C GLY A 339 0.96 62.84 31.04
N GLY A 340 0.53 63.57 30.01
CA GLY A 340 -0.75 63.33 29.35
C GLY A 340 -0.73 62.05 28.52
N LEU A 341 -1.89 61.45 28.24
CA LEU A 341 -2.01 60.29 27.36
C LEU A 341 -2.84 60.65 26.14
N SER A 342 -2.37 60.26 24.96
CA SER A 342 -3.11 60.41 23.70
C SER A 342 -3.24 59.06 23.02
N VAL A 343 -4.48 58.64 22.73
CA VAL A 343 -4.75 57.39 22.01
C VAL A 343 -4.33 57.54 20.55
N ILE A 344 -3.34 56.77 20.14
CA ILE A 344 -2.80 56.79 18.77
C ILE A 344 -3.26 55.59 17.94
N TYR A 345 -3.65 54.48 18.57
CA TYR A 345 -4.18 53.31 17.88
C TYR A 345 -5.31 52.66 18.68
N LYS A 346 -6.35 52.20 17.99
CA LYS A 346 -7.43 51.36 18.50
C LYS A 346 -7.77 50.29 17.47
N SER A 347 -7.72 49.01 17.84
CA SER A 347 -7.99 47.92 16.89
C SER A 347 -9.38 47.99 16.26
N SER A 348 -10.39 48.45 17.02
CA SER A 348 -11.75 48.64 16.52
C SER A 348 -11.90 49.80 15.53
N ARG A 349 -11.07 50.84 15.65
CA ARG A 349 -11.14 52.06 14.82
C ARG A 349 -10.21 51.98 13.62
N ASP A 350 -9.00 51.48 13.82
CA ASP A 350 -7.89 51.65 12.90
C ASP A 350 -7.57 50.37 12.10
N GLY A 351 -8.25 49.26 12.42
CA GLY A 351 -8.00 47.92 11.87
C GLY A 351 -7.24 47.03 12.84
N SER A 352 -7.37 45.72 12.67
CA SER A 352 -6.75 44.72 13.57
C SER A 352 -5.50 44.07 12.99
N THR A 353 -4.94 44.58 11.90
CA THR A 353 -3.72 44.00 11.31
C THR A 353 -2.47 44.58 11.96
N TYR A 354 -1.35 43.85 11.87
CA TYR A 354 -0.06 44.37 12.30
C TYR A 354 0.36 45.64 11.52
N GLY A 355 -0.01 45.72 10.24
CA GLY A 355 0.26 46.89 9.41
C GLY A 355 -0.46 48.15 9.89
N ASP A 356 -1.70 48.00 10.40
CA ASP A 356 -2.49 49.10 10.96
C ASP A 356 -1.89 49.64 12.25
N LEU A 357 -1.47 48.74 13.14
CA LEU A 357 -0.76 49.11 14.36
C LEU A 357 0.48 49.94 14.05
N LEU A 358 1.36 49.46 13.16
CA LEU A 358 2.59 50.17 12.79
C LEU A 358 2.32 51.52 12.14
N ARG A 359 1.29 51.60 11.27
CA ARG A 359 0.89 52.84 10.59
C ARG A 359 0.45 53.91 11.58
N CYS A 360 -0.31 53.53 12.60
CA CYS A 360 -0.84 54.46 13.60
C CYS A 360 0.18 54.85 14.66
N VAL A 361 0.98 53.89 15.13
CA VAL A 361 2.01 54.13 16.14
C VAL A 361 3.13 55.01 15.56
N GLY A 362 3.65 54.64 14.38
CA GLY A 362 4.75 55.35 13.74
C GLY A 362 6.05 55.25 14.55
N ASP A 363 6.74 56.38 14.68
CA ASP A 363 8.03 56.54 15.36
C ASP A 363 7.91 57.04 16.82
N LYS A 364 6.70 57.09 17.37
CA LYS A 364 6.44 57.58 18.73
C LYS A 364 7.08 56.67 19.79
N SER A 365 7.63 57.27 20.84
CA SER A 365 8.19 56.61 22.02
C SER A 365 7.27 56.75 23.23
N GLY A 366 7.53 56.07 24.36
CA GLY A 366 6.66 56.16 25.53
C GLY A 366 5.26 55.61 25.23
N LEU A 367 5.21 54.35 24.83
CA LEU A 367 3.99 53.70 24.38
C LEU A 367 3.36 52.90 25.53
N VAL A 368 2.06 53.08 25.72
CA VAL A 368 1.24 52.31 26.66
C VAL A 368 0.32 51.42 25.85
N PHE A 369 0.51 50.11 25.94
CA PHE A 369 -0.39 49.12 25.34
C PHE A 369 -1.46 48.76 26.37
N ILE A 370 -2.72 49.03 26.07
CA ILE A 370 -3.87 48.59 26.86
C ILE A 370 -4.59 47.48 26.11
N ILE A 371 -4.78 46.35 26.79
CA ILE A 371 -5.40 45.14 26.27
C ILE A 371 -6.66 44.87 27.09
N ARG A 372 -7.79 44.73 26.41
CA ARG A 372 -9.06 44.37 27.02
C ARG A 372 -9.41 42.93 26.68
N LYS A 373 -9.74 42.14 27.70
CA LYS A 373 -10.29 40.80 27.53
C LYS A 373 -11.38 40.50 28.56
N GLY A 374 -12.65 40.52 28.14
CA GLY A 374 -13.79 40.39 29.02
C GLY A 374 -13.78 41.48 30.09
N THR A 375 -13.68 41.05 31.35
CA THR A 375 -13.59 41.93 32.52
C THR A 375 -12.17 42.40 32.84
N TYR A 376 -11.16 41.87 32.14
CA TYR A 376 -9.75 42.17 32.39
C TYR A 376 -9.29 43.37 31.56
N LEU A 377 -8.62 44.32 32.23
CA LEU A 377 -7.96 45.45 31.60
C LEU A 377 -6.52 45.53 32.11
N PHE A 378 -5.57 45.29 31.23
CA PHE A 378 -4.15 45.17 31.58
C PHE A 378 -3.28 45.59 30.40
N GLY A 379 -1.97 45.61 30.58
CA GLY A 379 -1.11 46.12 29.54
C GLY A 379 0.36 46.12 29.85
N ALA A 380 1.10 46.82 28.99
CA ALA A 380 2.52 47.06 29.15
C ALA A 380 2.88 48.49 28.76
N PHE A 381 3.78 49.10 29.52
CA PHE A 381 4.46 50.33 29.12
C PHE A 381 5.81 49.99 28.53
N ILE A 382 6.19 50.68 27.46
CA ILE A 382 7.55 50.67 26.91
C ILE A 382 8.02 52.12 26.73
N ILE A 383 9.20 52.44 27.25
CA ILE A 383 9.73 53.81 27.12
C ILE A 383 10.16 54.15 25.68
N ALA A 384 10.54 53.13 24.90
CA ALA A 384 10.92 53.28 23.50
C ALA A 384 9.70 53.20 22.56
N GLY A 385 9.90 53.50 21.27
CA GLY A 385 8.91 53.21 20.23
C GLY A 385 9.05 51.78 19.69
N LEU A 386 8.21 51.41 18.72
CA LEU A 386 8.33 50.14 17.97
C LEU A 386 9.44 50.27 16.90
N GLN A 387 10.63 49.74 17.16
CA GLN A 387 11.76 49.83 16.24
C GLN A 387 11.77 48.66 15.26
N LEU A 388 11.36 48.91 14.01
CA LEU A 388 11.42 47.90 12.94
C LEU A 388 12.88 47.55 12.57
N PRO A 389 13.14 46.30 12.14
CA PRO A 389 14.40 45.95 11.48
C PRO A 389 14.49 46.56 10.08
N ASP A 390 15.71 46.73 9.57
CA ASP A 390 15.95 47.21 8.20
C ASP A 390 15.46 46.21 7.14
N ASP A 391 15.61 44.91 7.42
CA ASP A 391 15.09 43.81 6.59
C ASP A 391 13.67 43.43 7.05
N PRO A 392 12.64 43.57 6.19
CA PRO A 392 11.25 43.32 6.55
C PRO A 392 10.95 41.87 6.93
N THR A 393 11.84 40.91 6.66
CA THR A 393 11.70 39.50 7.02
C THR A 393 12.31 39.14 8.38
N LYS A 394 13.05 40.07 9.00
CA LYS A 394 13.76 39.85 10.26
C LYS A 394 12.94 40.32 11.46
N SER A 395 13.53 40.23 12.64
CA SER A 395 13.05 40.91 13.85
C SER A 395 14.19 41.71 14.47
N ARG A 396 13.84 42.75 15.23
CA ARG A 396 14.79 43.59 15.96
C ARG A 396 14.49 43.51 17.45
N ARG A 397 15.47 43.00 18.21
CA ARG A 397 15.49 43.03 19.68
C ARG A 397 16.20 44.28 20.17
N TYR A 398 15.62 44.98 21.14
CA TYR A 398 16.29 46.07 21.84
C TYR A 398 15.86 46.15 23.31
N VAL A 399 16.79 46.58 24.16
CA VAL A 399 16.58 46.78 25.60
C VAL A 399 15.97 48.16 25.81
N CYS A 400 14.91 48.24 26.62
CA CYS A 400 14.32 49.49 27.06
C CYS A 400 13.57 49.26 28.37
N ASP A 401 13.22 50.32 29.09
CA ASP A 401 12.41 50.16 30.30
C ASP A 401 11.00 49.67 29.90
N VAL A 402 10.63 48.54 30.50
CA VAL A 402 9.35 47.87 30.29
C VAL A 402 8.79 47.48 31.66
N TRP A 403 7.49 47.65 31.85
CA TRP A 403 6.76 47.10 32.99
C TRP A 403 5.33 46.77 32.57
N TYR A 404 4.71 45.84 33.29
CA TYR A 404 3.32 45.46 33.08
C TYR A 404 2.42 46.18 34.06
N PHE A 405 1.13 46.18 33.78
CA PHE A 405 0.14 46.69 34.71
C PHE A 405 -1.19 45.99 34.54
N SER A 406 -2.00 46.02 35.60
CA SER A 406 -3.41 45.64 35.58
C SER A 406 -4.21 46.81 36.12
N LEU A 407 -5.15 47.31 35.31
CA LEU A 407 -6.08 48.38 35.70
C LEU A 407 -7.36 47.81 36.31
N ALA A 408 -7.82 46.64 35.83
CA ALA A 408 -9.03 46.01 36.34
C ALA A 408 -9.00 44.48 36.29
N GLY A 409 -9.74 43.86 37.21
CA GLY A 409 -10.09 42.43 37.21
C GLY A 409 -9.14 41.49 37.96
N HIS A 410 -7.88 41.87 38.15
CA HIS A 410 -6.87 41.00 38.82
C HIS A 410 -6.48 41.43 40.24
N PHE A 411 -6.71 42.70 40.56
CA PHE A 411 -6.33 43.34 41.82
C PHE A 411 -7.46 44.29 42.22
N ASP A 412 -7.56 44.59 43.52
CA ASP A 412 -8.56 45.52 44.05
C ASP A 412 -8.34 46.97 43.58
N LYS A 413 -7.12 47.31 43.15
CA LYS A 413 -6.74 48.63 42.63
C LYS A 413 -5.79 48.49 41.43
N PRO A 414 -5.69 49.52 40.56
CA PRO A 414 -4.67 49.57 39.52
C PRO A 414 -3.29 49.26 40.10
N THR A 415 -2.63 48.27 39.52
CA THR A 415 -1.38 47.71 40.04
C THR A 415 -0.32 47.68 38.94
N LYS A 416 0.81 48.34 39.20
CA LYS A 416 2.02 48.24 38.41
C LYS A 416 2.78 46.96 38.78
N ILE A 417 3.30 46.29 37.78
CA ILE A 417 3.98 44.99 37.87
C ILE A 417 5.38 45.17 37.26
N ASP A 418 6.37 45.27 38.13
CA ASP A 418 7.76 45.37 37.69
C ASP A 418 8.24 44.01 37.14
N ILE A 419 8.93 44.04 36.00
CA ILE A 419 9.53 42.86 35.40
C ILE A 419 11.05 42.88 35.56
N ASP A 420 11.65 41.71 35.68
CA ASP A 420 13.10 41.56 35.87
C ASP A 420 13.87 42.25 34.75
N ARG A 421 15.00 42.89 35.10
CA ARG A 421 15.80 43.70 34.17
C ARG A 421 16.24 42.91 32.94
N GLU A 422 16.52 41.62 33.08
CA GLU A 422 16.90 40.72 31.98
C GLU A 422 15.78 40.52 30.95
N ARG A 423 14.52 40.77 31.34
CA ARG A 423 13.33 40.65 30.51
C ARG A 423 12.83 42.00 29.99
N GLN A 424 13.45 43.11 30.38
CA GLN A 424 13.11 44.46 29.91
C GLN A 424 13.66 44.71 28.50
N TYR A 425 13.08 44.01 27.53
CA TYR A 425 13.34 44.17 26.12
C TYR A 425 12.07 44.09 25.30
N VAL A 426 12.14 44.58 24.08
CA VAL A 426 11.09 44.47 23.08
C VAL A 426 11.68 43.87 21.81
N ASP A 427 11.00 42.87 21.26
CA ASP A 427 11.26 42.36 19.93
C ASP A 427 10.13 42.78 18.99
N VAL A 428 10.49 43.32 17.84
CA VAL A 428 9.55 43.76 16.82
C VAL A 428 9.88 43.05 15.51
N ALA A 429 8.91 42.35 14.93
CA ALA A 429 9.04 41.75 13.61
C ALA A 429 9.06 42.82 12.52
N GLY A 430 9.75 42.55 11.41
CA GLY A 430 9.49 43.27 10.16
C GLY A 430 8.08 42.94 9.64
N ARG A 431 7.61 43.68 8.63
CA ARG A 431 6.25 43.53 8.08
C ARG A 431 5.97 42.14 7.51
N GLU A 432 7.01 41.40 7.12
CA GLU A 432 6.97 40.04 6.57
C GLU A 432 7.69 39.05 7.49
N GLY A 433 8.12 39.51 8.66
CA GLY A 433 8.90 38.75 9.62
C GLY A 433 8.06 38.16 10.74
N SER A 434 8.76 37.52 11.66
CA SER A 434 8.20 36.95 12.87
C SER A 434 9.23 37.13 13.99
N VAL A 435 8.77 37.44 15.21
CA VAL A 435 9.62 37.41 16.40
C VAL A 435 9.87 35.95 16.77
N GLY A 436 11.16 35.58 16.84
CA GLY A 436 11.62 34.21 17.00
C GLY A 436 11.20 33.55 18.32
N GLY A 437 10.83 32.27 18.22
CA GLY A 437 10.43 31.41 19.32
C GLY A 437 9.32 30.46 18.88
N VAL A 438 8.92 29.54 19.77
CA VAL A 438 7.77 28.66 19.51
C VAL A 438 6.50 29.52 19.41
N GLY A 439 5.93 29.59 18.21
CA GLY A 439 4.56 30.02 17.95
C GLY A 439 4.34 31.37 17.25
N GLY A 440 5.40 32.04 16.77
CA GLY A 440 5.35 33.22 15.89
C GLY A 440 4.58 34.44 16.43
N ALA A 441 5.17 35.64 16.40
CA ALA A 441 4.48 36.86 16.85
C ALA A 441 4.96 38.11 16.11
N ASN A 442 4.14 39.17 16.10
CA ASN A 442 4.53 40.45 15.52
C ASN A 442 5.31 41.32 16.51
N VAL A 443 4.89 41.33 17.77
CA VAL A 443 5.52 42.12 18.84
C VAL A 443 5.64 41.26 20.09
N PHE A 444 6.79 41.30 20.73
CA PHE A 444 7.05 40.61 21.99
C PHE A 444 7.63 41.59 23.02
N ILE A 445 6.87 41.84 24.07
CA ILE A 445 7.15 42.88 25.07
C ILE A 445 7.47 42.21 26.40
N GLY A 446 8.59 42.54 27.02
CA GLY A 446 8.88 42.16 28.39
C GLY A 446 9.12 40.66 28.61
N GLY A 447 9.42 39.90 27.56
CA GLY A 447 9.65 38.46 27.62
C GLY A 447 8.40 37.60 27.83
N HIS A 448 7.22 38.18 28.04
CA HIS A 448 6.01 37.39 28.29
C HIS A 448 4.72 37.85 27.61
N LEU A 449 4.66 39.04 27.01
CA LEU A 449 3.48 39.51 26.28
C LEU A 449 3.74 39.51 24.78
N ARG A 450 3.00 38.68 24.03
CA ARG A 450 3.06 38.59 22.57
C ARG A 450 1.79 39.10 21.94
N LEU A 451 1.91 39.91 20.89
CA LEU A 451 0.81 40.40 20.05
C LEU A 451 0.92 39.79 18.65
N GLY A 452 -0.22 39.46 18.04
CA GLY A 452 -0.28 38.72 16.78
C GLY A 452 0.31 37.31 16.88
N PHE A 453 0.07 36.62 17.99
CA PHE A 453 0.58 35.27 18.26
C PHE A 453 -0.08 34.24 17.35
N GLY A 454 0.72 33.48 16.59
CA GLY A 454 0.26 32.48 15.62
C GLY A 454 -0.19 31.14 16.19
N GLY A 455 0.01 30.92 17.51
CA GLY A 455 -0.27 29.65 18.16
C GLY A 455 0.96 28.74 18.22
N HIS A 456 0.98 27.81 19.19
CA HIS A 456 2.11 26.89 19.35
C HIS A 456 2.32 26.04 18.09
N GLY A 457 3.57 26.00 17.61
CA GLY A 457 3.93 25.27 16.38
C GLY A 457 3.77 26.07 15.08
N SER A 458 3.26 27.30 15.14
CA SER A 458 3.33 28.23 14.00
C SER A 458 4.66 28.98 13.98
N ASP A 459 5.28 29.07 12.81
CA ASP A 459 6.42 29.97 12.59
C ASP A 459 5.95 31.38 12.17
N GLN A 460 4.67 31.50 11.81
CA GLN A 460 4.07 32.74 11.31
C GLN A 460 3.22 33.41 12.39
N PRO A 461 3.27 34.76 12.50
CA PRO A 461 2.34 35.49 13.33
C PRO A 461 0.89 35.34 12.83
N ALA A 462 -0.07 35.57 13.71
CA ALA A 462 -1.47 35.65 13.33
C ALA A 462 -1.73 36.90 12.48
N ALA A 463 -2.72 36.82 11.59
CA ALA A 463 -3.16 37.97 10.80
C ALA A 463 -3.80 39.08 11.66
N ASP A 464 -4.43 38.69 12.78
CA ASP A 464 -5.06 39.60 13.72
C ASP A 464 -4.13 39.88 14.92
N ILE A 465 -3.75 41.14 15.11
CA ILE A 465 -2.84 41.59 16.18
C ILE A 465 -3.41 41.35 17.58
N ARG A 466 -4.73 41.17 17.69
CA ARG A 466 -5.42 40.84 18.95
C ARG A 466 -5.23 39.39 19.37
N SER A 467 -4.68 38.53 18.52
CA SER A 467 -4.24 37.20 18.96
C SER A 467 -3.06 37.37 19.90
N CYS A 468 -3.24 37.08 21.18
CA CYS A 468 -2.27 37.36 22.22
C CYS A 468 -1.81 36.08 22.91
N HIS A 469 -0.58 36.12 23.41
CA HIS A 469 -0.07 35.14 24.37
C HIS A 469 0.58 35.89 25.53
N GLN A 470 0.06 35.71 26.74
CA GLN A 470 0.52 36.43 27.92
C GLN A 470 0.57 35.52 29.15
N TRP A 471 1.63 35.71 29.92
CA TRP A 471 1.78 35.19 31.29
C TRP A 471 2.68 36.15 32.07
N THR A 472 2.65 36.10 33.39
CA THR A 472 3.59 36.83 34.25
C THR A 472 4.17 35.85 35.23
N HIS A 473 5.49 35.72 35.21
CA HIS A 473 6.18 34.74 36.05
C HIS A 473 5.83 34.97 37.52
N ARG A 474 5.53 33.91 38.26
CA ARG A 474 5.00 33.97 39.63
C ARG A 474 5.83 34.81 40.61
N SER A 475 7.15 34.93 40.38
CA SER A 475 8.05 35.75 41.22
C SER A 475 7.93 37.26 40.97
N SER A 476 7.36 37.66 39.83
CA SER A 476 7.16 39.06 39.45
C SER A 476 5.72 39.53 39.73
N VAL A 477 4.83 38.64 40.16
CA VAL A 477 3.42 38.98 40.45
C VAL A 477 3.34 39.60 41.85
N PRO A 478 2.86 40.87 41.98
CA PRO A 478 2.65 41.48 43.28
C PRO A 478 1.65 40.70 44.14
N GLU A 479 1.76 40.88 45.46
CA GLU A 479 0.77 40.36 46.40
C GLU A 479 -0.63 40.93 46.12
N GLY A 480 -1.66 40.12 46.38
CA GLY A 480 -3.06 40.50 46.14
C GLY A 480 -3.61 40.15 44.75
N TYR A 481 -2.84 39.45 43.91
CA TYR A 481 -3.34 38.93 42.63
C TYR A 481 -4.38 37.84 42.84
N THR A 482 -5.60 38.07 42.36
CA THR A 482 -6.76 37.16 42.47
C THR A 482 -7.22 36.56 41.15
N GLY A 483 -6.54 36.87 40.04
CA GLY A 483 -6.88 36.35 38.72
C GLY A 483 -6.45 34.91 38.46
N GLU A 484 -6.68 34.46 37.22
CA GLU A 484 -6.32 33.11 36.77
C GLU A 484 -4.81 32.86 36.79
N ARG A 485 -4.43 31.62 37.06
CA ARG A 485 -3.04 31.13 37.04
C ARG A 485 -2.94 29.83 36.26
N ASP A 486 -1.82 29.60 35.61
CA ASP A 486 -1.57 28.32 34.94
C ASP A 486 -1.07 27.23 35.92
N GLY A 487 -0.77 26.04 35.37
CA GLY A 487 -0.25 24.92 36.16
C GLY A 487 1.13 25.14 36.79
N SER A 488 1.88 26.15 36.34
CA SER A 488 3.18 26.56 36.92
C SER A 488 3.01 27.62 38.02
N GLY A 489 1.80 28.15 38.16
CA GLY A 489 1.45 29.22 39.10
C GLY A 489 1.68 30.62 38.52
N ASP A 490 1.97 30.74 37.23
CA ASP A 490 2.18 32.02 36.56
C ASP A 490 0.85 32.72 36.32
N ALA A 491 0.83 34.03 36.49
CA ALA A 491 -0.39 34.82 36.39
C ALA A 491 -0.79 35.05 34.93
N LEU A 492 -2.07 34.85 34.62
CA LEU A 492 -2.65 35.00 33.28
C LEU A 492 -3.55 36.24 33.25
N LEU A 493 -3.00 37.39 32.85
CA LEU A 493 -3.74 38.65 32.80
C LEU A 493 -4.84 38.66 31.72
N GLY A 494 -4.74 37.78 30.72
CA GLY A 494 -5.79 37.56 29.73
C GLY A 494 -6.86 36.55 30.16
N GLY A 495 -6.78 35.99 31.38
CA GLY A 495 -7.59 34.85 31.83
C GLY A 495 -7.15 33.48 31.27
N SER A 496 -6.40 33.46 30.17
CA SER A 496 -5.78 32.26 29.60
C SER A 496 -4.41 32.60 28.99
N LEU A 497 -3.57 31.58 28.82
CA LEU A 497 -2.21 31.74 28.27
C LEU A 497 -2.24 32.28 26.83
N VAL A 498 -3.18 31.77 26.02
CA VAL A 498 -3.48 32.22 24.67
C VAL A 498 -4.91 32.73 24.64
N PHE A 499 -5.13 33.92 24.11
CA PHE A 499 -6.45 34.53 24.05
C PHE A 499 -6.56 35.49 22.85
N MET A 500 -7.78 35.71 22.39
CA MET A 500 -8.09 36.78 21.46
C MET A 500 -8.56 37.99 22.26
N ALA A 501 -7.80 39.08 22.27
CA ALA A 501 -8.20 40.33 22.92
C ALA A 501 -9.46 40.91 22.25
N ASP A 502 -10.33 41.53 23.05
CA ASP A 502 -11.52 42.18 22.52
C ASP A 502 -11.15 43.53 21.88
N GLU A 503 -10.20 44.24 22.49
CA GLU A 503 -9.62 45.50 21.99
C GLU A 503 -8.14 45.63 22.40
N ILE A 504 -7.33 46.18 21.50
CA ILE A 504 -6.00 46.70 21.80
C ILE A 504 -6.00 48.20 21.52
N GLU A 505 -5.62 48.98 22.53
CA GLU A 505 -5.37 50.41 22.42
C GLU A 505 -3.89 50.69 22.64
N VAL A 506 -3.31 51.60 21.85
CA VAL A 506 -1.97 52.14 22.13
C VAL A 506 -2.10 53.63 22.38
N LEU A 507 -1.54 54.06 23.51
CA LEU A 507 -1.45 55.46 23.91
C LEU A 507 -0.01 55.93 23.83
N HIS A 508 0.16 57.20 23.49
CA HIS A 508 1.40 57.93 23.53
C HIS A 508 1.43 58.80 24.78
N VAL A 509 2.51 58.75 25.55
CA VAL A 509 2.76 59.71 26.63
C VAL A 509 3.14 61.06 26.02
N VAL A 510 2.25 62.05 26.13
CA VAL A 510 2.43 63.40 25.63
C VAL A 510 2.98 64.28 26.75
N GLY A 511 4.24 64.66 26.63
CA GLY A 511 4.89 65.67 27.47
C GLY A 511 5.64 65.12 28.68
N GLN A 512 6.96 65.36 28.68
CA GLN A 512 7.59 66.19 29.70
C GLN A 512 8.00 67.51 29.05
#